data_AF-A0A6P0Q538-F1
#
_entry.id   AF-A0A6P0Q538-F1
#
_cell.length_a   1.000
_cell.length_b   1.000
_cell.length_c   1.000
_cell.angle_alpha   90.00
_cell.angle_beta   90.00
_cell.angle_gamma   90.00
#
_symmetry.space_group_name_H-M   'P 1'
#
loop_
_entity.id
_entity.type
_entity.pdbx_description
1 polymer ?
#
loop_
_entity_poly.entity_id
_entity_poly.type
_entity_poly.pdbx_seq_one_letter_code
_entity_poly.pdbx_strand_id
1 'polypeptide(L)'
;MFRSKVAIASVVLSLGVISLGIPQGKALAQDTNAPRPTPPSNQQFTLTTTPTPSAKTVFAVVTRNGALSRGFGASRARKVLNGRYEVFFNRDVRRCAYTATLGTTGFGTERSGEVTVATRAGTTNGVWVATNNSSGNAVDRNFHLAVHCP
;
A
#
# COMPACT_ATOMS: atom_id res chain seq x y z
N MET A 1 9.37 -32.44 28.38
CA MET A 1 10.49 -31.90 29.18
C MET A 1 11.75 -31.95 28.33
N PHE A 2 12.00 -30.94 27.50
CA PHE A 2 13.32 -30.62 26.93
C PHE A 2 13.34 -29.14 26.60
N ARG A 3 14.30 -28.43 27.19
CA ARG A 3 14.52 -26.99 27.10
C ARG A 3 15.51 -26.73 25.97
N SER A 4 15.32 -25.67 25.19
CA SER A 4 16.47 -24.91 24.68
C SER A 4 16.09 -23.46 24.43
N LYS A 5 16.75 -22.56 25.17
CA LYS A 5 16.73 -21.12 25.01
C LYS A 5 17.90 -20.76 24.11
N VAL A 6 17.68 -19.98 23.06
CA VAL A 6 18.78 -19.36 22.30
C VAL A 6 18.61 -17.85 22.39
N ALA A 7 19.56 -17.21 23.08
CA ALA A 7 19.74 -15.78 23.13
C ALA A 7 20.85 -15.41 22.15
N ILE A 8 20.65 -14.39 21.32
CA ILE A 8 21.71 -13.75 20.55
C ILE A 8 21.62 -12.26 20.84
N ALA A 9 22.56 -11.79 21.66
CA ALA A 9 22.86 -10.40 21.90
C ALA A 9 23.96 -9.99 20.93
N SER A 10 23.77 -8.88 20.21
CA SER A 10 24.85 -8.19 19.52
C SER A 10 24.67 -6.68 19.71
N VAL A 11 25.55 -6.13 20.54
CA VAL A 11 25.75 -4.70 20.81
C VAL A 11 26.49 -4.10 19.62
N VAL A 12 26.02 -2.95 19.10
CA VAL A 12 26.86 -2.05 18.30
C VAL A 12 26.77 -0.66 18.92
N LEU A 13 27.86 -0.29 19.59
CA LEU A 13 28.14 1.02 20.15
C LEU A 13 28.95 1.79 19.11
N SER A 14 28.45 2.89 18.58
CA SER A 14 29.30 3.85 17.86
C SER A 14 28.95 5.27 18.27
N LEU A 15 29.93 5.89 18.92
CA LEU A 15 29.99 7.22 19.48
C LEU A 15 29.88 8.30 18.40
N GLY A 16 29.27 9.43 18.76
CA GLY A 16 29.06 10.58 17.90
C GLY A 16 30.30 11.46 17.70
N VAL A 17 30.17 12.37 16.73
CA VAL A 17 30.99 13.57 16.62
C VAL A 17 30.09 14.70 16.09
N ILE A 18 29.90 15.71 16.94
CA ILE A 18 29.22 16.97 16.64
C ILE A 18 30.31 17.92 16.13
N SER A 19 30.24 18.40 14.89
CA SER A 19 31.11 19.49 14.43
C SER A 19 30.35 20.81 14.42
N LEU A 20 30.62 21.66 15.41
CA LEU A 20 30.28 23.08 15.40
C LEU A 20 31.44 23.84 14.74
N GLY A 21 31.21 24.38 13.54
CA GLY A 21 32.14 25.28 12.87
C GLY A 21 31.41 26.52 12.39
N ILE A 22 31.57 27.65 13.10
CA ILE A 22 31.10 28.97 12.66
C ILE A 22 32.33 29.76 12.21
N PRO A 23 32.54 30.03 10.91
CA PRO A 23 33.46 31.08 10.50
C PRO A 23 32.81 32.46 10.71
N GLN A 24 33.52 33.32 11.43
CA GLN A 24 33.16 34.72 11.68
C GLN A 24 33.02 35.48 10.36
N GLY A 25 31.83 36.02 10.09
CA GLY A 25 31.60 36.92 8.95
C GLY A 25 32.26 38.28 9.19
N LYS A 26 33.10 38.72 8.25
CA LYS A 26 33.58 40.10 8.17
C LYS A 26 32.39 41.01 7.84
N ALA A 27 32.15 42.03 8.67
CA ALA A 27 31.16 43.06 8.36
C ALA A 27 31.62 43.86 7.13
N LEU A 28 30.88 43.76 6.03
CA LEU A 28 31.04 44.63 4.86
C LEU A 28 30.25 45.92 5.14
N ALA A 29 30.93 47.07 5.02
CA ALA A 29 30.31 48.38 5.09
C ALA A 29 29.25 48.50 3.99
N GLN A 30 28.04 48.88 4.38
CA GLN A 30 26.89 49.00 3.48
C GLN A 30 26.96 50.38 2.80
N ASP A 31 27.41 50.40 1.55
CA ASP A 31 27.40 51.58 0.70
C ASP A 31 25.95 52.00 0.40
N THR A 32 25.54 53.15 0.94
CA THR A 32 24.16 53.64 0.92
C THR A 32 23.70 54.21 -0.43
N ASN A 33 24.49 54.05 -1.50
CA ASN A 33 24.23 54.68 -2.81
C ASN A 33 23.95 53.71 -3.97
N ALA A 34 23.63 52.43 -3.71
CA ALA A 34 23.25 51.52 -4.79
C ALA A 34 21.86 51.88 -5.40
N PRO A 35 21.74 51.97 -6.74
CA PRO A 35 20.45 52.18 -7.40
C PRO A 35 19.45 51.08 -7.07
N ARG A 36 18.20 51.46 -6.79
CA ARG A 36 17.08 50.54 -6.52
C ARG A 36 16.95 49.50 -7.65
N PRO A 37 17.03 48.19 -7.38
CA PRO A 37 16.78 47.18 -8.40
C PRO A 37 15.35 47.32 -8.89
N THR A 38 15.18 47.36 -10.21
CA THR A 38 13.86 47.28 -10.84
C THR A 38 13.19 45.96 -10.43
N PRO A 39 11.88 45.96 -10.14
CA PRO A 39 11.17 44.73 -9.82
C PRO A 39 11.33 43.73 -10.99
N PRO A 40 11.56 42.44 -10.70
CA PRO A 40 11.63 41.43 -11.75
C PRO A 40 10.32 41.47 -12.55
N SER A 41 10.44 41.37 -13.87
CA SER A 41 9.31 41.21 -14.77
C SER A 41 8.42 40.07 -14.29
N ASN A 42 7.10 40.25 -14.41
CA ASN A 42 6.09 39.22 -14.14
C ASN A 42 6.38 37.99 -15.00
N GLN A 43 7.19 37.06 -14.49
CA GLN A 43 7.27 35.73 -15.04
C GLN A 43 6.01 34.99 -14.60
N GLN A 44 4.96 35.16 -15.40
CA GLN A 44 3.78 34.31 -15.34
C GLN A 44 4.23 32.90 -15.72
N PHE A 45 4.53 32.09 -14.70
CA PHE A 45 4.78 30.67 -14.88
C PHE A 45 3.47 30.05 -15.35
N THR A 46 3.39 29.70 -16.62
CA THR A 46 2.31 28.88 -17.16
C THR A 46 2.44 27.49 -16.56
N LEU A 47 1.86 27.30 -15.38
CA LEU A 47 1.69 25.99 -14.76
C LEU A 47 0.83 25.16 -15.70
N THR A 48 1.48 24.36 -16.52
CA THR A 48 0.81 23.26 -17.21
C THR A 48 0.49 22.26 -16.13
N THR A 49 -0.71 22.33 -15.54
CA THR A 49 -1.21 21.34 -14.60
C THR A 49 -1.46 20.06 -15.38
N THR A 50 -0.39 19.30 -15.63
CA THR A 50 -0.54 17.88 -15.97
C THR A 50 -1.30 17.25 -14.80
N PRO A 51 -2.50 16.69 -15.01
CA PRO A 51 -3.22 16.06 -13.92
C PRO A 51 -2.34 14.97 -13.35
N THR A 52 -1.96 15.11 -12.07
CA THR A 52 -1.24 14.06 -11.35
C THR A 52 -2.10 12.80 -11.36
N PRO A 53 -1.61 11.65 -11.87
CA PRO A 53 -2.35 10.41 -11.82
C PRO A 53 -2.77 10.12 -10.37
N SER A 54 -4.07 10.01 -10.13
CA SER A 54 -4.61 9.64 -8.82
C SER A 54 -4.95 8.16 -8.81
N ALA A 55 -4.47 7.46 -7.78
CA ALA A 55 -4.72 6.04 -7.66
C ALA A 55 -6.23 5.77 -7.53
N LYS A 56 -6.76 4.91 -8.40
CA LYS A 56 -8.18 4.50 -8.38
C LYS A 56 -8.32 3.20 -7.62
N THR A 57 -9.16 3.22 -6.58
CA THR A 57 -9.40 2.04 -5.74
C THR A 57 -10.73 1.37 -6.09
N VAL A 58 -10.70 0.06 -6.29
CA VAL A 58 -11.88 -0.81 -6.37
C VAL A 58 -11.78 -1.87 -5.26
N PHE A 59 -12.91 -2.41 -4.81
CA PHE A 59 -12.90 -3.38 -3.71
C PHE A 59 -14.01 -4.43 -3.82
N ALA A 60 -13.80 -5.55 -3.16
CA ALA A 60 -14.75 -6.63 -2.99
C ALA A 60 -14.73 -7.15 -1.55
N VAL A 61 -15.90 -7.38 -0.99
CA VAL A 61 -16.07 -8.14 0.25
C VAL A 61 -16.74 -9.45 -0.11
N VAL A 62 -16.05 -10.55 0.13
CA VAL A 62 -16.42 -11.88 -0.35
C VAL A 62 -16.66 -12.80 0.84
N THR A 63 -17.77 -13.53 0.75
CA THR A 63 -18.16 -14.49 1.77
C THR A 63 -17.35 -15.78 1.67
N ARG A 64 -17.34 -16.61 2.72
CA ARG A 64 -16.60 -17.88 2.75
C ARG A 64 -17.04 -18.87 1.66
N ASN A 65 -18.31 -18.82 1.23
CA ASN A 65 -18.82 -19.63 0.11
C ASN A 65 -18.49 -19.02 -1.27
N GLY A 66 -17.77 -17.89 -1.31
CA GLY A 66 -17.28 -17.25 -2.52
C GLY A 66 -18.28 -16.31 -3.20
N ALA A 67 -19.35 -15.91 -2.51
CA ALA A 67 -20.31 -14.94 -3.02
C ALA A 67 -19.82 -13.51 -2.77
N LEU A 68 -20.12 -12.60 -3.69
CA LEU A 68 -19.85 -11.18 -3.50
C LEU A 68 -20.91 -10.61 -2.55
N SER A 69 -20.52 -10.23 -1.33
CA SER A 69 -21.43 -9.61 -0.37
C SER A 69 -21.67 -8.14 -0.68
N ARG A 70 -20.62 -7.43 -1.08
CA ARG A 70 -20.63 -6.03 -1.52
C ARG A 70 -19.33 -5.70 -2.23
N GLY A 71 -19.29 -4.59 -2.96
CA GLY A 71 -18.08 -4.12 -3.62
C GLY A 71 -18.30 -2.83 -4.39
N PHE A 72 -17.19 -2.26 -4.87
CA PHE A 72 -17.18 -1.15 -5.82
C PHE A 72 -16.27 -1.54 -6.98
N GLY A 73 -16.80 -1.55 -8.20
CA GLY A 73 -16.09 -2.05 -9.40
C GLY A 73 -15.92 -3.58 -9.47
N ALA A 74 -16.23 -4.33 -8.42
CA ALA A 74 -16.28 -5.78 -8.45
C ALA A 74 -17.51 -6.26 -9.22
N SER A 75 -17.32 -7.11 -10.23
CA SER A 75 -18.39 -7.64 -11.08
C SER A 75 -18.84 -9.03 -10.66
N ARG A 76 -17.93 -9.85 -10.12
CA ARG A 76 -18.23 -11.23 -9.71
C ARG A 76 -17.20 -11.75 -8.71
N ALA A 77 -17.62 -12.63 -7.80
CA ALA A 77 -16.73 -13.49 -7.04
C ALA A 77 -17.20 -14.95 -7.15
N ARG A 78 -16.27 -15.90 -7.06
CA ARG A 78 -16.58 -17.32 -6.88
C ARG A 78 -15.51 -18.04 -6.09
N LYS A 79 -15.90 -19.07 -5.37
CA LYS A 79 -15.01 -20.10 -4.85
C LYS A 79 -14.78 -21.15 -5.94
N VAL A 80 -13.53 -21.59 -6.12
CA VAL A 80 -13.19 -22.63 -7.11
C VAL A 80 -12.65 -23.91 -6.46
N LEU A 81 -11.98 -23.79 -5.32
CA LEU A 81 -11.53 -24.90 -4.47
C LEU A 81 -11.63 -24.48 -3.00
N ASN A 82 -11.42 -25.39 -2.05
CA ASN A 82 -11.34 -25.05 -0.64
C ASN A 82 -10.31 -23.93 -0.42
N GLY A 83 -10.74 -22.82 0.20
CA GLY A 83 -9.90 -21.66 0.46
C GLY A 83 -9.32 -21.01 -0.80
N ARG A 84 -9.87 -21.23 -1.98
CA ARG A 84 -9.41 -20.63 -3.24
C ARG A 84 -10.55 -19.94 -3.97
N TYR A 85 -10.34 -18.68 -4.30
CA TYR A 85 -11.35 -17.80 -4.84
C TYR A 85 -10.83 -17.03 -6.04
N GLU A 86 -11.77 -16.63 -6.88
CA GLU A 86 -11.54 -15.70 -7.98
C GLU A 86 -12.48 -14.52 -7.81
N VAL A 87 -11.92 -13.33 -7.88
CA VAL A 87 -12.66 -12.06 -7.83
C VAL A 87 -12.41 -11.32 -9.12
N PHE A 88 -13.48 -10.93 -9.80
CA PHE A 88 -13.43 -10.21 -11.07
C PHE A 88 -13.93 -8.79 -10.86
N PHE A 89 -13.26 -7.86 -11.55
CA PHE A 89 -13.61 -6.45 -11.58
C PHE A 89 -14.08 -6.04 -12.98
N ASN A 90 -14.69 -4.86 -13.09
CA ASN A 90 -15.17 -4.29 -14.35
C ASN A 90 -14.09 -3.52 -15.14
N ARG A 91 -12.80 -3.74 -14.81
CA ARG A 91 -11.65 -3.11 -15.46
C ARG A 91 -10.41 -4.00 -15.43
N ASP A 92 -9.42 -3.67 -16.25
CA ASP A 92 -8.09 -4.30 -16.17
C ASP A 92 -7.45 -3.96 -14.81
N VAL A 93 -7.00 -4.99 -14.11
CA VAL A 93 -6.36 -4.89 -12.80
C VAL A 93 -4.95 -5.43 -12.76
N ARG A 94 -4.38 -5.91 -13.88
CA ARG A 94 -3.08 -6.61 -13.91
C ARG A 94 -1.90 -5.79 -13.41
N ARG A 95 -2.00 -4.46 -13.51
CA ARG A 95 -0.96 -3.49 -13.10
C ARG A 95 -1.28 -2.80 -11.77
N CYS A 96 -2.25 -3.31 -11.02
CA CYS A 96 -2.68 -2.73 -9.77
C CYS A 96 -2.04 -3.46 -8.59
N ALA A 97 -1.91 -2.78 -7.45
CA ALA A 97 -1.56 -3.41 -6.19
C ALA A 97 -2.80 -4.06 -5.56
N TYR A 98 -2.61 -5.23 -4.95
CA TYR A 98 -3.69 -5.97 -4.28
C TYR A 98 -3.39 -6.08 -2.79
N THR A 99 -4.39 -5.78 -1.97
CA THR A 99 -4.32 -5.97 -0.51
C THR A 99 -5.55 -6.72 -0.06
N ALA A 100 -5.37 -7.77 0.73
CA ALA A 100 -6.49 -8.50 1.32
C ALA A 100 -6.30 -8.72 2.81
N THR A 101 -7.42 -8.82 3.51
CA THR A 101 -7.50 -9.21 4.91
C THR A 101 -8.57 -10.27 5.09
N LEU A 102 -8.35 -11.20 6.03
CA LEU A 102 -9.44 -12.05 6.51
C LEU A 102 -10.38 -11.18 7.36
N GLY A 103 -11.66 -11.21 7.05
CA GLY A 103 -12.62 -10.31 7.67
C GLY A 103 -14.07 -10.71 7.38
N THR A 104 -14.96 -10.51 8.35
CA THR A 104 -16.36 -10.90 8.23
C THR A 104 -17.10 -9.99 7.24
N THR A 105 -18.19 -10.49 6.68
CA THR A 105 -19.08 -9.67 5.83
C THR A 105 -20.12 -8.89 6.64
N GLY A 106 -20.29 -9.21 7.92
CA GLY A 106 -21.21 -8.57 8.86
C GLY A 106 -20.50 -8.14 10.15
N PHE A 107 -20.97 -8.64 11.29
CA PHE A 107 -20.43 -8.32 12.61
C PHE A 107 -19.44 -9.39 13.11
N GLY A 108 -18.60 -9.02 14.08
CA GLY A 108 -17.64 -9.92 14.71
C GLY A 108 -16.34 -10.10 13.92
N THR A 109 -15.50 -11.01 14.40
CA THR A 109 -14.14 -11.24 13.87
C THR A 109 -14.07 -12.56 13.12
N GLU A 110 -13.41 -12.56 11.96
CA GLU A 110 -13.14 -13.79 11.22
C GLU A 110 -12.02 -14.57 11.91
N ARG A 111 -12.07 -15.90 11.83
CA ARG A 111 -11.01 -16.73 12.41
C ARG A 111 -9.66 -16.40 11.76
N SER A 112 -8.64 -16.29 12.61
CA SER A 112 -7.27 -16.03 12.20
C SER A 112 -6.74 -17.06 11.19
N GLY A 113 -5.75 -16.61 10.45
CA GLY A 113 -5.10 -17.34 9.38
C GLY A 113 -4.44 -16.36 8.41
N GLU A 114 -4.13 -16.86 7.23
CA GLU A 114 -3.35 -16.16 6.22
C GLU A 114 -4.18 -15.99 4.96
N VAL A 115 -3.95 -14.87 4.27
CA VAL A 115 -4.52 -14.59 2.95
C VAL A 115 -3.41 -14.19 2.00
N THR A 116 -3.43 -14.75 0.80
CA THR A 116 -2.53 -14.36 -0.28
C THR A 116 -3.34 -13.98 -1.52
N VAL A 117 -2.81 -13.03 -2.27
CA VAL A 117 -3.46 -12.46 -3.45
C VAL A 117 -2.48 -12.40 -4.60
N ALA A 118 -2.99 -12.65 -5.81
CA ALA A 118 -2.22 -12.55 -7.03
C ALA A 118 -3.15 -12.24 -8.21
N THR A 119 -2.60 -11.82 -9.34
CA THR A 119 -3.36 -11.72 -10.58
C THR A 119 -3.89 -13.10 -10.94
N ARG A 120 -5.15 -13.19 -11.34
CA ARG A 120 -5.71 -14.44 -11.84
C ARG A 120 -5.11 -14.75 -13.22
N ALA A 121 -4.44 -15.89 -13.33
CA ALA A 121 -3.86 -16.33 -14.58
C ALA A 121 -4.91 -16.40 -15.71
N GLY A 122 -4.53 -15.97 -16.91
CA GLY A 122 -5.37 -15.98 -18.11
C GLY A 122 -6.47 -14.91 -18.15
N THR A 123 -6.49 -13.94 -17.22
CA THR A 123 -7.51 -12.88 -17.22
C THR A 123 -6.87 -11.51 -17.01
N THR A 124 -7.53 -10.46 -17.51
CA THR A 124 -7.07 -9.07 -17.35
C THR A 124 -7.70 -8.40 -16.13
N ASN A 125 -8.86 -8.87 -15.71
CA ASN A 125 -9.70 -8.24 -14.70
C ASN A 125 -9.90 -9.11 -13.44
N GLY A 126 -9.10 -10.16 -13.26
CA GLY A 126 -9.27 -11.13 -12.18
C GLY A 126 -8.14 -11.10 -11.16
N VAL A 127 -8.50 -11.33 -9.90
CA VAL A 127 -7.60 -11.55 -8.77
C VAL A 127 -7.87 -12.94 -8.20
N TRP A 128 -6.81 -13.74 -8.05
CA TRP A 128 -6.80 -14.98 -7.31
C TRP A 128 -6.59 -14.68 -5.83
N VAL A 129 -7.40 -15.30 -4.98
CA VAL A 129 -7.28 -15.19 -3.52
C VAL A 129 -7.19 -16.58 -2.92
N ALA A 130 -6.20 -16.79 -2.06
CA ALA A 130 -6.05 -18.02 -1.30
C ALA A 130 -6.11 -17.71 0.20
N THR A 131 -6.91 -18.48 0.93
CA THR A 131 -7.07 -18.37 2.37
C THR A 131 -6.67 -19.68 3.04
N ASN A 132 -5.84 -19.57 4.08
CA ASN A 132 -5.33 -20.69 4.85
C ASN A 132 -5.53 -20.45 6.35
N ASN A 133 -5.44 -21.51 7.15
CA ASN A 133 -5.27 -21.39 8.60
C ASN A 133 -3.78 -21.35 8.94
N SER A 134 -3.45 -21.00 10.18
CA SER A 134 -2.06 -20.86 10.62
C SER A 134 -1.27 -22.18 10.72
N SER A 135 -1.87 -23.31 10.35
CA SER A 135 -1.15 -24.57 10.09
C SER A 135 -0.82 -24.77 8.61
N GLY A 136 -1.10 -23.77 7.76
CA GLY A 136 -0.89 -23.83 6.32
C GLY A 136 -2.00 -24.54 5.53
N ASN A 137 -3.06 -25.03 6.18
CA ASN A 137 -4.14 -25.74 5.50
C ASN A 137 -5.10 -24.76 4.82
N ALA A 138 -5.48 -25.06 3.58
CA ALA A 138 -6.52 -24.30 2.88
C ALA A 138 -7.85 -24.41 3.65
N VAL A 139 -8.46 -23.27 3.93
CA VAL A 139 -9.76 -23.19 4.64
C VAL A 139 -10.58 -22.06 4.05
N ASP A 140 -11.90 -22.27 3.95
CA ASP A 140 -12.81 -21.24 3.51
C ASP A 140 -12.93 -20.12 4.55
N ARG A 141 -12.72 -18.87 4.12
CA ARG A 141 -12.80 -17.67 4.98
C ARG A 141 -13.54 -16.56 4.26
N ASN A 142 -14.21 -15.70 5.02
CA ASN A 142 -14.61 -14.40 4.50
C ASN A 142 -13.36 -13.51 4.36
N PHE A 143 -13.32 -12.66 3.35
CA PHE A 143 -12.20 -11.75 3.15
C PHE A 143 -12.64 -10.45 2.50
N HIS A 144 -11.84 -9.41 2.73
CA HIS A 144 -11.95 -8.13 2.05
C HIS A 144 -10.76 -8.02 1.11
N LEU A 145 -10.99 -7.52 -0.10
CA LEU A 145 -9.97 -7.31 -1.12
C LEU A 145 -10.08 -5.87 -1.62
N ALA A 146 -8.98 -5.12 -1.52
CA ALA A 146 -8.80 -3.82 -2.13
C ALA A 146 -7.79 -3.91 -3.28
N VAL A 147 -8.07 -3.20 -4.36
CA VAL A 147 -7.22 -3.12 -5.55
C VAL A 147 -6.96 -1.67 -5.87
N HIS A 148 -5.69 -1.27 -5.82
CA HIS A 148 -5.24 0.10 -6.03
C HIS A 148 -4.51 0.19 -7.37
N CYS A 149 -5.10 0.90 -8.32
CA CYS A 149 -4.58 1.02 -9.67
C CYS A 149 -4.01 2.42 -9.92
N PRO A 150 -2.98 2.55 -10.77
CA PRO A 150 -2.53 3.84 -11.28
C PRO A 150 -3.60 4.53 -12.16
#